data_AF-A0A835AL41-F1
#
_entry.id   AF-A0A835AL41-F1
#
_cell.length_a   1.000
_cell.length_b   1.000
_cell.length_c   1.000
_cell.angle_alpha   90.00
_cell.angle_beta   90.00
_cell.angle_gamma   90.00
#
_symmetry.space_group_name_H-M   'P 1'
#
loop_
_entity.id
_entity.type
_entity.pdbx_description
1 polymer ?
#
loop_
_entity_poly.entity_id
_entity_poly.type
_entity_poly.pdbx_seq_one_letter_code
_entity_poly.pdbx_strand_id
1 'polypeptide(L)'
;MAFEPSSSSVNPHHRSPEYNALLLAGPRLGPLKQAHARLVVAGHGRSLPLTTKLATLAVAAGASSYAHLLAASHPAPDSFLYCTLTRAAAHRGLPAAALAFYRCLLAAALPFSSFAFTAVAKACADMSALRAGMAMAGEAPDSATFVATLSACAQAGALDLGRELERRIVSERMDMSVFLGAALVNMYVRCGLVNKAREWFDMLQERNVVTWTSMIAGYGMHGHGHDAIKLFHLMRREGPPPNDVTFVAVLSACAHAGLVSEGRDAFATMKTVYGLVPRAEHYCSMVDMYGRAGLLDDAMQFIRDSIPGEPGPEVWTAMLGACKMHKNFNLGVEVAERLIALEPENPSHRVLLSNIYALSGKMNHVEKVRNVMIKRRLKKQIGYSLIEIGGIAHLFRMGETSHPQTRDIYQYLEELICRITDAGYVAETDSVLHELEEEEREFTLRYHGEKLAVAFGLMMSTGSTDPIRIIKNLRICGDCHLAIKYMSAVENREIIVRDKHRFHHFKDGKCSCQEYW
;
A
#
# COMPACT_ATOMS: atom_id res chain seq x y z
N MET A 1 -43.13 -44.07 -8.23
CA MET A 1 -41.78 -44.62 -8.49
C MET A 1 -40.87 -43.44 -8.79
N ALA A 2 -40.03 -43.10 -7.81
CA ALA A 2 -39.00 -42.08 -7.92
C ALA A 2 -37.74 -42.70 -8.54
N PHE A 3 -37.04 -41.95 -9.37
CA PHE A 3 -35.63 -42.16 -9.65
C PHE A 3 -34.93 -40.80 -9.54
N GLU A 4 -34.17 -40.65 -8.46
CA GLU A 4 -33.29 -39.53 -8.20
C GLU A 4 -32.12 -39.52 -9.20
N PRO A 5 -31.68 -38.35 -9.71
CA PRO A 5 -30.36 -38.22 -10.29
C PRO A 5 -29.34 -38.04 -9.16
N SER A 6 -28.43 -38.98 -9.06
CA SER A 6 -27.29 -38.95 -8.15
C SER A 6 -26.44 -37.69 -8.35
N SER A 7 -26.47 -36.82 -7.35
CA SER A 7 -25.50 -35.76 -7.17
C SER A 7 -24.13 -36.37 -6.87
N SER A 8 -23.24 -36.42 -7.87
CA SER A 8 -21.81 -36.65 -7.63
C SER A 8 -21.23 -35.40 -6.98
N SER A 9 -21.01 -35.50 -5.67
CA SER A 9 -20.23 -34.56 -4.88
C SER A 9 -18.82 -34.45 -5.47
N VAL A 10 -18.53 -33.32 -6.12
CA VAL A 10 -17.17 -33.00 -6.57
C VAL A 10 -16.31 -32.77 -5.34
N ASN A 11 -15.50 -33.78 -5.01
CA ASN A 11 -14.54 -33.76 -3.93
C ASN A 11 -13.42 -32.72 -4.25
N PRO A 12 -13.06 -31.77 -3.36
CA PRO A 12 -12.21 -30.61 -3.68
C PRO A 12 -10.73 -30.91 -3.99
N HIS A 13 -10.34 -32.18 -4.14
CA HIS A 13 -8.94 -32.61 -4.19
C HIS A 13 -8.56 -33.48 -5.40
N HIS A 14 -9.42 -33.65 -6.41
CA HIS A 14 -9.01 -34.35 -7.63
C HIS A 14 -8.12 -33.44 -8.49
N ARG A 15 -6.79 -33.57 -8.32
CA ARG A 15 -5.79 -32.91 -9.18
C ARG A 15 -5.84 -33.52 -10.57
N SER A 16 -5.77 -32.70 -11.63
CA SER A 16 -5.82 -33.21 -13.00
C SER A 16 -4.61 -34.10 -13.33
N PRO A 17 -4.73 -35.08 -14.24
CA PRO A 17 -3.61 -35.93 -14.67
C PRO A 17 -2.40 -35.11 -15.15
N GLU A 18 -2.65 -33.98 -15.81
CA GLU A 18 -1.66 -33.04 -16.32
C GLU A 18 -0.93 -32.32 -15.18
N TYR A 19 -1.66 -31.92 -14.13
CA TYR A 19 -1.06 -31.33 -12.94
C TYR A 19 -0.17 -32.33 -12.21
N ASN A 20 -0.58 -33.60 -12.14
CA ASN A 20 0.23 -34.67 -11.55
C ASN A 20 1.49 -34.95 -12.39
N ALA A 21 1.41 -34.88 -13.73
CA ALA A 21 2.58 -35.00 -14.59
C ALA A 21 3.62 -33.91 -14.32
N LEU A 22 3.19 -32.66 -14.07
CA LEU A 22 4.09 -31.58 -13.64
C LEU A 22 4.71 -31.84 -12.27
N LEU A 23 3.96 -32.39 -11.31
CA LEU A 23 4.50 -32.75 -10.00
C LEU A 23 5.55 -33.86 -10.08
N LEU A 24 5.30 -34.88 -10.90
CA LEU A 24 6.24 -35.98 -11.14
C LEU A 24 7.51 -35.52 -11.86
N ALA A 25 7.38 -34.58 -12.81
CA ALA A 25 8.53 -33.98 -13.47
C ALA A 25 9.46 -33.30 -12.43
N GLY A 26 8.89 -32.59 -11.46
CA GLY A 26 9.63 -31.87 -10.43
C GLY A 26 10.50 -30.75 -11.03
N PRO A 27 11.49 -30.21 -10.29
CA PRO A 27 12.37 -29.14 -10.77
C PRO A 27 13.49 -29.70 -11.67
N ARG A 28 13.14 -30.39 -12.77
CA ARG A 28 14.09 -30.99 -13.72
C ARG A 28 13.73 -30.59 -15.14
N LEU A 29 14.62 -29.89 -15.83
CA LEU A 29 14.31 -29.26 -17.13
C LEU A 29 13.90 -30.25 -18.23
N GLY A 30 14.58 -31.40 -18.36
CA GLY A 30 14.24 -32.42 -19.35
C GLY A 30 12.82 -32.96 -19.19
N PRO A 31 12.47 -33.52 -18.01
CA PRO A 31 11.11 -33.95 -17.70
C PRO A 31 10.06 -32.84 -17.82
N LEU A 32 10.38 -31.59 -17.44
CA LEU A 32 9.47 -30.45 -17.59
C LEU A 32 9.18 -30.11 -19.05
N LYS A 33 10.18 -30.18 -19.95
CA LYS A 33 9.97 -30.00 -21.40
C LYS A 33 9.07 -31.10 -21.98
N GLN A 34 9.23 -32.34 -21.52
CA GLN A 34 8.35 -33.45 -21.92
C GLN A 34 6.91 -33.25 -21.40
N ALA A 35 6.75 -32.81 -20.16
CA ALA A 35 5.45 -32.48 -19.60
C ALA A 35 4.80 -31.30 -20.34
N HIS A 36 5.58 -30.26 -20.68
CA HIS A 36 5.11 -29.13 -21.48
C HIS A 36 4.64 -29.57 -22.88
N ALA A 37 5.39 -30.42 -23.58
CA ALA A 37 4.97 -30.96 -24.87
C ALA A 37 3.65 -31.74 -24.76
N ARG A 38 3.47 -32.55 -23.71
CA ARG A 38 2.20 -33.25 -23.44
C ARG A 38 1.05 -32.29 -23.17
N LEU A 39 1.28 -31.21 -22.43
CA LEU A 39 0.27 -30.16 -22.20
C LEU A 39 -0.19 -29.52 -23.51
N VAL A 40 0.74 -29.24 -24.42
CA VAL A 40 0.43 -28.65 -25.73
C VAL A 40 -0.39 -29.64 -26.57
N VAL A 41 0.05 -30.90 -26.68
CA VAL A 41 -0.65 -31.94 -27.46
C VAL A 41 -2.04 -32.23 -26.90
N ALA A 42 -2.20 -32.20 -25.58
CA ALA A 42 -3.49 -32.41 -24.91
C ALA A 42 -4.42 -31.18 -24.96
N GLY A 43 -4.04 -30.09 -25.64
CA GLY A 43 -4.85 -28.87 -25.74
C GLY A 43 -4.86 -27.99 -24.47
N HIS A 44 -4.05 -28.33 -23.46
CA HIS A 44 -3.96 -27.63 -22.18
C HIS A 44 -2.86 -26.56 -22.13
N GLY A 45 -2.16 -26.31 -23.23
CA GLY A 45 -1.03 -25.34 -23.30
C GLY A 45 -1.40 -23.88 -23.00
N ARG A 46 -2.69 -23.54 -22.96
CA ARG A 46 -3.21 -22.20 -22.60
C ARG A 46 -3.81 -22.13 -21.19
N SER A 47 -3.66 -23.19 -20.39
CA SER A 47 -4.15 -23.21 -19.02
C SER A 47 -3.22 -22.44 -18.09
N LEU A 48 -3.63 -21.24 -17.67
CA LEU A 48 -2.85 -20.35 -16.82
C LEU A 48 -2.36 -21.01 -15.49
N PRO A 49 -3.16 -21.83 -14.77
CA PRO A 49 -2.68 -22.54 -13.59
C PRO A 49 -1.56 -23.55 -13.89
N LEU A 50 -1.67 -24.27 -15.01
CA LEU A 50 -0.66 -25.26 -15.43
C LEU A 50 0.61 -24.56 -15.92
N THR A 51 0.47 -23.46 -16.67
CA THR A 51 1.58 -22.59 -17.10
C THR A 51 2.30 -22.00 -15.91
N THR A 52 1.57 -21.48 -14.91
CA THR A 52 2.16 -20.95 -13.67
C THR A 52 2.95 -22.01 -12.93
N LYS A 53 2.39 -23.22 -12.78
CA LYS A 53 3.07 -24.33 -12.12
C LYS A 53 4.31 -24.78 -12.87
N LEU A 54 4.22 -24.96 -14.19
CA LEU A 54 5.31 -25.33 -15.07
C LEU A 54 6.45 -24.30 -15.02
N ALA A 55 6.13 -23.02 -15.17
CA ALA A 55 7.10 -21.93 -15.15
C ALA A 55 7.76 -21.81 -13.75
N THR A 56 7.00 -22.00 -12.66
CA THR A 56 7.56 -22.02 -11.30
C THR A 56 8.54 -23.17 -11.10
N LEU A 57 8.22 -24.37 -11.60
CA LEU A 57 9.12 -25.53 -11.55
C LEU A 57 10.36 -25.33 -12.45
N ALA A 58 10.22 -24.65 -13.58
CA ALA A 58 11.35 -24.29 -14.44
C ALA A 58 12.31 -23.31 -13.75
N VAL A 59 11.79 -22.29 -13.05
CA VAL A 59 12.62 -21.42 -12.19
C VAL A 59 13.30 -22.24 -11.09
N ALA A 60 12.58 -23.18 -10.49
CA ALA A 60 13.16 -24.08 -9.48
C ALA A 60 14.26 -25.00 -10.03
N ALA A 61 14.21 -25.33 -11.32
CA ALA A 61 15.21 -26.11 -12.03
C ALA A 61 16.40 -25.27 -12.54
N GLY A 62 16.45 -23.96 -12.23
CA GLY A 62 17.48 -23.05 -12.74
C GLY A 62 17.26 -22.58 -14.20
N ALA A 63 16.11 -22.88 -14.81
CA ALA A 63 15.81 -22.55 -16.20
C ALA A 63 14.92 -21.29 -16.31
N SER A 64 15.44 -20.15 -15.83
CA SER A 64 14.72 -18.86 -15.79
C SER A 64 14.32 -18.34 -17.17
N SER A 65 15.19 -18.46 -18.18
CA SER A 65 14.88 -18.03 -19.56
C SER A 65 13.72 -18.83 -20.17
N TYR A 66 13.64 -20.12 -19.85
CA TYR A 66 12.53 -20.97 -20.28
C TYR A 66 11.22 -20.57 -19.58
N ALA A 67 11.27 -20.29 -18.28
CA ALA A 67 10.10 -19.77 -17.55
C ALA A 67 9.63 -18.41 -18.09
N HIS A 68 10.55 -17.54 -18.50
CA HIS A 68 10.23 -16.25 -19.12
C HIS A 68 9.49 -16.42 -20.45
N LEU A 69 9.98 -17.30 -21.33
CA LEU A 69 9.32 -17.62 -22.60
C LEU A 69 7.92 -18.20 -22.39
N LEU A 70 7.73 -19.06 -21.38
CA LEU A 70 6.41 -19.61 -21.05
C LEU A 70 5.43 -18.53 -20.58
N ALA A 71 5.90 -17.58 -19.77
CA ALA A 71 5.07 -16.50 -19.26
C ALA A 71 4.73 -15.48 -20.37
N ALA A 72 5.71 -15.11 -21.19
CA ALA A 72 5.54 -14.14 -22.27
C ALA A 72 4.71 -14.66 -23.45
N SER A 73 4.74 -15.96 -23.71
CA SER A 73 3.94 -16.59 -24.78
C SER A 73 2.48 -16.88 -24.38
N HIS A 74 2.12 -16.68 -23.11
CA HIS A 74 0.75 -16.88 -22.65
C HIS A 74 -0.16 -15.72 -23.12
N PRO A 75 -1.34 -15.99 -23.70
CA PRO A 75 -2.19 -14.94 -24.31
C PRO A 75 -2.83 -13.99 -23.29
N ALA A 76 -2.98 -14.42 -22.04
CA ALA A 76 -3.54 -13.61 -20.95
C ALA A 76 -2.83 -13.96 -19.64
N PRO A 77 -1.62 -13.41 -19.38
CA PRO A 77 -0.94 -13.60 -18.12
C PRO A 77 -1.60 -12.76 -17.03
N ASP A 78 -1.63 -13.26 -15.79
CA ASP A 78 -2.18 -12.53 -14.65
C ASP A 78 -1.08 -12.09 -13.67
N SER A 79 -1.49 -11.28 -12.70
CA SER A 79 -0.62 -10.85 -11.60
C SER A 79 0.01 -12.03 -10.87
N PHE A 80 -0.79 -13.07 -10.63
CA PHE A 80 -0.40 -14.22 -9.81
C PHE A 80 0.76 -15.00 -10.44
N LEU A 81 0.77 -15.19 -11.76
CA LEU A 81 1.86 -15.80 -12.52
C LEU A 81 3.17 -15.07 -12.26
N TYR A 82 3.25 -13.78 -12.60
CA TYR A 82 4.48 -13.02 -12.48
C TYR A 82 4.91 -12.83 -11.02
N CYS A 83 3.97 -12.61 -10.10
CA CYS A 83 4.25 -12.55 -8.66
C CYS A 83 4.85 -13.87 -8.15
N THR A 84 4.33 -15.00 -8.60
CA THR A 84 4.82 -16.33 -8.22
C THR A 84 6.21 -16.60 -8.78
N LEU A 85 6.46 -16.24 -10.05
CA LEU A 85 7.78 -16.39 -10.68
C LEU A 85 8.83 -15.49 -10.05
N THR A 86 8.45 -14.24 -9.77
CA THR A 86 9.29 -13.27 -9.07
C THR A 86 9.71 -13.81 -7.70
N ARG A 87 8.76 -14.36 -6.93
CA ARG A 87 9.05 -14.99 -5.63
C ARG A 87 9.91 -16.25 -5.76
N ALA A 88 9.62 -17.11 -6.73
CA ALA A 88 10.37 -18.34 -6.95
C ALA A 88 11.84 -18.03 -7.32
N ALA A 89 12.06 -17.00 -8.13
CA ALA A 89 13.39 -16.52 -8.49
C ALA A 89 14.10 -15.90 -7.29
N ALA A 90 13.40 -15.09 -6.49
CA ALA A 90 13.95 -14.50 -5.28
C ALA A 90 14.41 -15.54 -4.25
N HIS A 91 13.59 -16.55 -3.98
CA HIS A 91 13.94 -17.63 -3.03
C HIS A 91 15.15 -18.46 -3.50
N ARG A 92 15.43 -18.45 -4.80
CA ARG A 92 16.54 -19.17 -5.42
C ARG A 92 17.82 -18.30 -5.54
N GLY A 93 17.78 -17.06 -5.08
CA GLY A 93 18.90 -16.12 -5.25
C GLY A 93 19.14 -15.76 -6.72
N LEU A 94 18.07 -15.67 -7.53
CA LEU A 94 18.14 -15.33 -8.96
C LEU A 94 17.59 -13.90 -9.21
N PRO A 95 18.32 -12.84 -8.85
CA PRO A 95 17.82 -11.46 -8.92
C PRO A 95 17.52 -10.99 -10.34
N ALA A 96 18.33 -11.37 -11.34
CA ALA A 96 18.09 -11.00 -12.73
C ALA A 96 16.75 -11.57 -13.25
N ALA A 97 16.45 -12.82 -12.91
CA ALA A 97 15.18 -13.44 -13.25
C ALA A 97 14.01 -12.79 -12.51
N ALA A 98 14.18 -12.50 -11.21
CA ALA A 98 13.17 -11.81 -10.41
C ALA A 98 12.83 -10.42 -10.98
N LEU A 99 13.84 -9.64 -11.36
CA LEU A 99 13.69 -8.34 -12.02
C LEU A 99 13.03 -8.45 -13.38
N ALA A 100 13.41 -9.44 -14.20
CA ALA A 100 12.81 -9.66 -15.51
C ALA A 100 11.30 -9.96 -15.40
N PHE A 101 10.91 -10.83 -14.46
CA PHE A 101 9.48 -11.13 -14.21
C PHE A 101 8.73 -9.90 -13.67
N TYR A 102 9.37 -9.11 -12.82
CA TYR A 102 8.79 -7.85 -12.32
C TYR A 102 8.60 -6.81 -13.41
N ARG A 103 9.56 -6.65 -14.33
CA ARG A 103 9.44 -5.76 -15.50
C ARG A 103 8.28 -6.18 -16.41
N CYS A 104 8.07 -7.47 -16.65
CA CYS A 104 6.92 -7.95 -17.40
C CYS A 104 5.59 -7.62 -16.70
N LEU A 105 5.52 -7.76 -15.39
CA LEU A 105 4.34 -7.38 -14.61
C LEU A 105 4.02 -5.89 -14.74
N LEU A 106 5.05 -5.02 -14.67
CA LEU A 106 4.89 -3.57 -14.83
C LEU A 106 4.45 -3.20 -16.24
N ALA A 107 5.07 -3.79 -17.27
CA ALA A 107 4.73 -3.55 -18.67
C ALA A 107 3.30 -3.99 -19.01
N ALA A 108 2.78 -5.01 -18.33
CA ALA A 108 1.41 -5.49 -18.49
C ALA A 108 0.36 -4.70 -17.68
N ALA A 109 0.78 -3.67 -16.92
CA ALA A 109 -0.10 -2.86 -16.05
C ALA A 109 -0.95 -3.70 -15.07
N LEU A 110 -0.44 -4.85 -14.63
CA LEU A 110 -1.17 -5.76 -13.73
C LEU A 110 -0.98 -5.33 -12.26
N PRO A 111 -2.02 -5.46 -11.40
CA PRO A 111 -1.89 -5.18 -9.98
C PRO A 111 -0.89 -6.16 -9.36
N PHE A 112 -0.16 -5.81 -8.30
CA PHE A 112 0.81 -6.73 -7.68
C PHE A 112 0.68 -6.79 -6.16
N SER A 113 1.10 -7.93 -5.60
CA SER A 113 1.11 -8.13 -4.16
C SER A 113 2.35 -7.48 -3.52
N SER A 114 2.20 -6.98 -2.29
CA SER A 114 3.32 -6.52 -1.45
C SER A 114 4.41 -7.61 -1.30
N PHE A 115 4.05 -8.88 -1.41
CA PHE A 115 4.98 -10.00 -1.26
C PHE A 115 5.88 -10.25 -2.48
N ALA A 116 5.36 -10.11 -3.71
CA ALA A 116 6.19 -10.18 -4.91
C ALA A 116 7.20 -9.04 -4.93
N PHE A 117 6.77 -7.89 -4.43
CA PHE A 117 7.58 -6.71 -4.28
C PHE A 117 8.72 -6.88 -3.26
N THR A 118 8.42 -7.33 -2.04
CA THR A 118 9.45 -7.67 -1.04
C THR A 118 10.39 -8.77 -1.54
N ALA A 119 9.89 -9.70 -2.36
CA ALA A 119 10.72 -10.73 -2.97
C ALA A 119 11.74 -10.16 -3.98
N VAL A 120 11.36 -9.19 -4.82
CA VAL A 120 12.32 -8.47 -5.68
C VAL A 120 13.35 -7.73 -4.83
N ALA A 121 12.89 -6.96 -3.85
CA ALA A 121 13.77 -6.21 -2.95
C ALA A 121 14.77 -7.15 -2.25
N LYS A 122 14.31 -8.27 -1.70
CA LYS A 122 15.14 -9.28 -1.04
C LYS A 122 16.09 -10.00 -2.00
N ALA A 123 15.63 -10.32 -3.21
CA ALA A 123 16.50 -10.90 -4.24
C ALA A 123 17.63 -9.94 -4.63
N CYS A 124 17.32 -8.65 -4.71
CA CYS A 124 18.28 -7.61 -5.07
C CYS A 124 19.12 -7.13 -3.87
N ALA A 125 18.71 -7.45 -2.63
CA ALA A 125 19.46 -7.18 -1.41
C ALA A 125 20.66 -8.11 -1.24
N ASP A 126 20.61 -9.35 -1.75
CA ASP A 126 21.79 -10.19 -1.86
C ASP A 126 22.64 -9.73 -3.05
N MET A 127 23.41 -8.69 -2.79
CA MET A 127 24.21 -7.98 -3.77
C MET A 127 25.32 -8.86 -4.39
N SER A 128 25.72 -9.93 -3.68
CA SER A 128 26.64 -10.95 -4.20
C SER A 128 25.99 -11.77 -5.30
N ALA A 129 24.69 -12.08 -5.18
CA ALA A 129 23.90 -12.79 -6.18
C ALA A 129 23.52 -11.92 -7.38
N LEU A 130 23.34 -10.59 -7.20
CA LEU A 130 23.13 -9.66 -8.31
C LEU A 130 24.37 -9.60 -9.20
N ARG A 131 25.55 -9.38 -8.60
CA ARG A 131 26.82 -9.40 -9.33
C ARG A 131 27.17 -10.78 -9.88
N ALA A 132 26.93 -11.87 -9.16
CA ALA A 132 27.21 -13.23 -9.64
C ALA A 132 26.28 -13.63 -10.80
N GLY A 133 24.98 -13.31 -10.71
CA GLY A 133 24.02 -13.55 -11.78
C GLY A 133 24.29 -12.69 -13.02
N MET A 134 24.76 -11.45 -12.83
CA MET A 134 25.16 -10.52 -13.89
C MET A 134 26.52 -10.86 -14.51
N ALA A 135 27.50 -11.31 -13.72
CA ALA A 135 28.78 -11.81 -14.20
C ALA A 135 28.62 -13.12 -14.99
N MET A 136 27.68 -13.98 -14.60
CA MET A 136 27.29 -15.18 -15.36
C MET A 136 26.55 -14.84 -16.67
N ALA A 137 25.90 -13.67 -16.74
CA ALA A 137 25.21 -13.17 -17.94
C ALA A 137 26.05 -12.21 -18.80
N GLY A 138 27.22 -11.77 -18.31
CA GLY A 138 28.12 -10.86 -19.01
C GLY A 138 27.69 -9.38 -19.03
N GLU A 139 26.76 -8.95 -18.18
CA GLU A 139 26.18 -7.59 -18.21
C GLU A 139 26.45 -6.84 -16.90
N ALA A 140 26.96 -5.61 -16.95
CA ALA A 140 27.06 -4.74 -15.77
C ALA A 140 25.69 -4.12 -15.45
N PRO A 141 25.33 -3.89 -14.16
CA PRO A 141 24.09 -3.22 -13.81
C PRO A 141 24.07 -1.81 -14.42
N ASP A 142 23.08 -1.56 -15.28
CA ASP A 142 22.88 -0.29 -15.96
C ASP A 142 21.99 0.66 -15.16
N SER A 143 21.87 1.92 -15.60
CA SER A 143 21.00 2.91 -14.96
C SER A 143 19.53 2.43 -14.86
N ALA A 144 19.06 1.64 -15.83
CA ALA A 144 17.69 1.12 -15.83
C ALA A 144 17.45 0.08 -14.72
N THR A 145 18.45 -0.75 -14.43
CA THR A 145 18.43 -1.70 -13.32
C THR A 145 18.25 -0.98 -11.99
N PHE A 146 19.04 0.07 -11.72
CA PHE A 146 18.95 0.85 -10.49
C PHE A 146 17.61 1.59 -10.36
N VAL A 147 17.08 2.14 -11.45
CA VAL A 147 15.73 2.75 -11.45
C VAL A 147 14.66 1.73 -11.04
N ALA A 148 14.73 0.51 -11.60
CA ALA A 148 13.78 -0.55 -11.28
C ALA A 148 13.90 -1.02 -9.82
N THR A 149 15.12 -1.23 -9.31
CA THR A 149 15.33 -1.65 -7.91
C THR A 149 15.02 -0.56 -6.90
N LEU A 150 15.29 0.71 -7.19
CA LEU A 150 14.90 1.84 -6.32
C LEU A 150 13.38 2.00 -6.26
N SER A 151 12.70 1.89 -7.40
CA SER A 151 11.23 1.82 -7.45
C SER A 151 10.73 0.61 -6.66
N ALA A 152 11.45 -0.51 -6.74
CA ALA A 152 11.24 -1.70 -5.94
C ALA A 152 11.67 -1.58 -4.45
N CYS A 153 12.25 -0.47 -4.02
CA CYS A 153 12.42 -0.17 -2.60
C CYS A 153 11.29 0.76 -2.10
N ALA A 154 10.95 1.75 -2.94
CA ALA A 154 9.92 2.75 -2.69
C ALA A 154 8.57 2.13 -2.28
N GLN A 155 8.06 1.17 -3.06
CA GLN A 155 6.74 0.60 -2.78
C GLN A 155 6.69 -0.23 -1.48
N ALA A 156 7.78 -0.92 -1.08
CA ALA A 156 7.88 -1.69 0.18
C ALA A 156 8.14 -0.78 1.37
N GLY A 157 8.74 0.38 1.15
CA GLY A 157 9.38 1.13 2.22
C GLY A 157 10.69 0.48 2.68
N ALA A 158 11.40 -0.25 1.80
CA ALA A 158 12.67 -0.91 2.13
C ALA A 158 13.84 0.10 2.16
N LEU A 159 13.88 0.91 3.20
CA LEU A 159 14.79 2.05 3.33
C LEU A 159 16.28 1.63 3.33
N ASP A 160 16.63 0.59 4.09
CA ASP A 160 18.03 0.20 4.26
C ASP A 160 18.62 -0.33 2.95
N LEU A 161 17.83 -1.08 2.18
CA LEU A 161 18.20 -1.48 0.82
C LEU A 161 18.34 -0.27 -0.11
N GLY A 162 17.40 0.67 -0.03
CA GLY A 162 17.46 1.92 -0.80
C GLY A 162 18.75 2.72 -0.53
N ARG A 163 19.19 2.79 0.73
CA ARG A 163 20.45 3.44 1.15
C ARG A 163 21.69 2.70 0.63
N GLU A 164 21.67 1.37 0.62
CA GLU A 164 22.76 0.58 0.02
C GLU A 164 22.86 0.85 -1.48
N LEU A 165 21.73 0.88 -2.20
CA LEU A 165 21.70 1.21 -3.63
C LEU A 165 22.20 2.63 -3.90
N GLU A 166 21.79 3.62 -3.12
CA GLU A 166 22.31 4.99 -3.20
C GLU A 166 23.84 5.03 -3.00
N ARG A 167 24.36 4.42 -1.93
CA ARG A 167 25.82 4.37 -1.67
C ARG A 167 26.57 3.79 -2.85
N ARG A 168 26.01 2.76 -3.50
CA ARG A 168 26.62 2.16 -4.70
C ARG A 168 26.61 3.08 -5.90
N ILE A 169 25.47 3.69 -6.23
CA ILE A 169 25.33 4.66 -7.33
C ILE A 169 26.40 5.75 -7.20
N VAL A 170 26.58 6.28 -5.99
CA VAL A 170 27.60 7.31 -5.69
C VAL A 170 29.01 6.75 -5.81
N SER A 171 29.29 5.57 -5.24
CA SER A 171 30.64 4.97 -5.25
C SER A 171 31.12 4.58 -6.65
N GLU A 172 30.21 4.13 -7.51
CA GLU A 172 30.48 3.71 -8.89
C GLU A 172 30.49 4.92 -9.85
N ARG A 173 30.29 6.14 -9.34
CA ARG A 173 30.25 7.40 -10.10
C ARG A 173 29.33 7.32 -11.32
N MET A 174 28.19 6.67 -11.14
CA MET A 174 27.21 6.54 -12.21
C MET A 174 26.68 7.92 -12.59
N ASP A 175 26.48 8.11 -13.89
CA ASP A 175 25.86 9.34 -14.38
C ASP A 175 24.43 9.46 -13.84
N MET A 176 24.12 10.63 -13.27
CA MET A 176 22.84 10.87 -12.61
C MET A 176 21.81 11.28 -13.65
N SER A 177 21.36 10.30 -14.44
CA SER A 177 20.29 10.52 -15.41
C SER A 177 19.03 11.04 -14.72
N VAL A 178 18.21 11.80 -15.46
CA VAL A 178 16.96 12.35 -14.94
C VAL A 178 16.03 11.26 -14.38
N PHE A 179 16.07 10.05 -14.97
CA PHE A 179 15.29 8.89 -14.49
C PHE A 179 15.85 8.31 -13.20
N LEU A 180 17.17 8.19 -13.06
CA LEU A 180 17.81 7.69 -11.85
C LEU A 180 17.61 8.65 -10.68
N GLY A 181 17.76 9.96 -10.93
CA GLY A 181 17.46 11.01 -9.96
C GLY A 181 16.00 10.98 -9.49
N ALA A 182 15.04 10.88 -10.43
CA ALA A 182 13.63 10.73 -10.09
C ALA A 182 13.35 9.49 -9.24
N ALA A 183 14.00 8.36 -9.54
CA ALA A 183 13.85 7.12 -8.78
C ALA A 183 14.40 7.22 -7.35
N LEU A 184 15.54 7.91 -7.15
CA LEU A 184 16.11 8.16 -5.82
C LEU A 184 15.19 9.06 -4.97
N VAL A 185 14.71 10.16 -5.53
CA VAL A 185 13.76 11.06 -4.86
C VAL A 185 12.50 10.29 -4.46
N ASN A 186 11.90 9.55 -5.40
CA ASN A 186 10.69 8.77 -5.13
C ASN A 186 10.92 7.67 -4.08
N MET A 187 12.07 6.98 -4.12
CA MET A 187 12.43 5.97 -3.13
C MET A 187 12.47 6.57 -1.72
N TYR A 188 13.18 7.70 -1.55
CA TYR A 188 13.29 8.33 -0.24
C TYR A 188 11.97 8.88 0.29
N VAL A 189 11.14 9.50 -0.57
CA VAL A 189 9.77 9.90 -0.22
C VAL A 189 8.97 8.69 0.29
N ARG A 190 8.92 7.61 -0.47
CA ARG A 190 8.07 6.45 -0.16
C ARG A 190 8.62 5.56 0.97
N CYS A 191 9.87 5.78 1.39
CA CYS A 191 10.51 5.15 2.54
C CYS A 191 10.46 6.02 3.81
N GLY A 192 9.77 7.16 3.80
CA GLY A 192 9.58 7.97 5.00
C GLY A 192 10.68 9.01 5.26
N LEU A 193 11.63 9.23 4.36
CA LEU A 193 12.71 10.24 4.52
C LEU A 193 12.56 11.39 3.51
N VAL A 194 11.53 12.22 3.69
CA VAL A 194 11.25 13.34 2.79
C VAL A 194 12.37 14.38 2.74
N ASN A 195 13.10 14.59 3.84
CA ASN A 195 14.25 15.51 3.87
C ASN A 195 15.39 15.00 2.98
N LYS A 196 15.68 13.69 3.01
CA LYS A 196 16.70 13.09 2.15
C LYS A 196 16.28 13.11 0.67
N ALA A 197 14.99 12.92 0.41
CA ALA A 197 14.45 13.10 -0.93
C ALA A 197 14.63 14.55 -1.42
N ARG A 198 14.46 15.53 -0.53
CA ARG A 198 14.66 16.95 -0.86
C ARG A 198 16.13 17.27 -1.16
N GLU A 199 17.07 16.74 -0.39
CA GLU A 199 18.50 16.86 -0.69
C GLU A 199 18.81 16.36 -2.10
N TRP A 200 18.34 15.16 -2.46
CA TRP A 200 18.50 14.63 -3.80
C TRP A 200 17.85 15.52 -4.85
N PHE A 201 16.61 15.94 -4.62
CA PHE A 201 15.92 16.86 -5.50
C PHE A 201 16.75 18.13 -5.77
N ASP A 202 17.38 18.71 -4.76
CA ASP A 202 18.21 19.92 -4.89
C ASP A 202 19.54 19.69 -5.61
N MET A 203 20.12 18.51 -5.48
CA MET A 203 21.37 18.15 -6.16
C MET A 203 21.22 17.87 -7.66
N LEU A 204 20.01 17.56 -8.14
CA LEU A 204 19.78 17.28 -9.56
C LEU A 204 19.94 18.54 -10.42
N GLN A 205 20.78 18.46 -11.46
CA GLN A 205 20.95 19.53 -12.44
C GLN A 205 19.69 19.69 -13.31
N GLU A 206 19.14 18.56 -13.78
CA GLU A 206 17.92 18.50 -14.56
C GLU A 206 16.81 17.78 -13.80
N ARG A 207 15.60 18.34 -13.83
CA ARG A 207 14.42 17.80 -13.13
C ARG A 207 13.24 17.75 -14.10
N ASN A 208 12.80 16.54 -14.46
CA ASN A 208 11.59 16.37 -15.27
C ASN A 208 10.32 16.46 -14.41
N VAL A 209 9.16 16.44 -15.08
CA VAL A 209 7.83 16.48 -14.44
C VAL A 209 7.68 15.40 -13.35
N VAL A 210 8.29 14.22 -13.55
CA VAL A 210 8.24 13.12 -12.58
C VAL A 210 8.95 13.50 -11.29
N THR A 211 10.18 14.02 -11.35
CA THR A 211 10.94 14.44 -10.15
C THR A 211 10.19 15.50 -9.34
N TRP A 212 9.65 16.53 -10.02
CA TRP A 212 8.85 17.58 -9.37
C TRP A 212 7.58 17.02 -8.74
N THR A 213 6.83 16.21 -9.48
CA THR A 213 5.58 15.61 -9.01
C THR A 213 5.81 14.67 -7.83
N SER A 214 6.87 13.84 -7.85
CA SER A 214 7.24 12.97 -6.74
C SER A 214 7.53 13.75 -5.47
N MET A 215 8.22 14.89 -5.57
CA MET A 215 8.54 15.72 -4.41
C MET A 215 7.31 16.46 -3.86
N ILE A 216 6.46 17.03 -4.74
CA ILE A 216 5.19 17.67 -4.35
C ILE A 216 4.27 16.66 -3.66
N ALA A 217 4.08 15.47 -4.26
CA ALA A 217 3.32 14.39 -3.66
C ALA A 217 3.92 13.94 -2.32
N GLY A 218 5.26 13.87 -2.24
CA GLY A 218 5.99 13.54 -1.03
C GLY A 218 5.71 14.49 0.11
N TYR A 219 5.78 15.80 -0.13
CA TYR A 219 5.40 16.78 0.88
C TYR A 219 3.94 16.61 1.34
N GLY A 220 2.99 16.42 0.41
CA GLY A 220 1.59 16.16 0.76
C GLY A 220 1.37 14.88 1.59
N MET A 221 2.04 13.79 1.25
CA MET A 221 1.96 12.52 1.99
C MET A 221 2.59 12.61 3.39
N HIS A 222 3.50 13.55 3.64
CA HIS A 222 4.20 13.70 4.92
C HIS A 222 3.63 14.79 5.82
N GLY A 223 2.57 15.49 5.39
CA GLY A 223 1.94 16.58 6.15
C GLY A 223 2.58 17.96 5.93
N HIS A 224 3.43 18.10 4.91
CA HIS A 224 4.08 19.37 4.54
C HIS A 224 3.33 20.10 3.41
N GLY A 225 2.00 20.26 3.54
CA GLY A 225 1.15 20.78 2.45
C GLY A 225 1.54 22.17 1.96
N HIS A 226 1.92 23.09 2.85
CA HIS A 226 2.41 24.41 2.44
C HIS A 226 3.69 24.34 1.60
N ASP A 227 4.60 23.41 1.89
CA ASP A 227 5.84 23.25 1.14
C ASP A 227 5.59 22.58 -0.22
N ALA A 228 4.59 21.69 -0.31
CA ALA A 228 4.07 21.20 -1.59
C ALA A 228 3.57 22.35 -2.48
N ILE A 229 2.81 23.30 -1.93
CA ILE A 229 2.28 24.45 -2.69
C ILE A 229 3.40 25.41 -3.11
N LYS A 230 4.33 25.73 -2.20
CA LYS A 230 5.52 26.52 -2.56
C LYS A 230 6.30 25.86 -3.70
N LEU A 231 6.51 24.54 -3.63
CA LEU A 231 7.23 23.80 -4.67
C LEU A 231 6.46 23.76 -5.98
N PHE A 232 5.13 23.65 -5.95
CA PHE A 232 4.29 23.75 -7.14
C PHE A 232 4.39 25.14 -7.80
N HIS A 233 4.37 26.23 -7.02
CA HIS A 233 4.58 27.57 -7.58
C HIS A 233 5.97 27.72 -8.19
N LEU A 234 7.01 27.14 -7.58
CA LEU A 234 8.35 27.11 -8.15
C LEU A 234 8.38 26.32 -9.48
N MET A 235 7.75 25.15 -9.54
CA MET A 235 7.60 24.36 -10.77
C MET A 235 6.93 25.17 -11.88
N ARG A 236 5.90 25.96 -11.56
CA ARG A 236 5.21 26.81 -12.53
C ARG A 236 6.08 27.94 -13.08
N ARG A 237 7.06 28.41 -12.32
CA ARG A 237 7.95 29.53 -12.70
C ARG A 237 9.20 29.05 -13.43
N GLU A 238 9.79 27.96 -12.98
CA GLU A 238 11.15 27.54 -13.38
C GLU A 238 11.20 26.08 -13.87
N GLY A 239 10.14 25.32 -13.65
CA GLY A 239 10.08 23.89 -13.97
C GLY A 239 9.37 23.59 -15.29
N PRO A 240 9.29 22.29 -15.64
CA PRO A 240 8.48 21.85 -16.76
C PRO A 240 6.98 22.08 -16.48
N PRO A 241 6.12 22.17 -17.51
CA PRO A 241 4.69 22.37 -17.32
C PRO A 241 4.07 21.25 -16.47
N PRO A 242 3.30 21.57 -15.42
CA PRO A 242 2.52 20.59 -14.67
C PRO A 242 1.61 19.75 -15.56
N ASN A 243 1.52 18.45 -15.26
CA ASN A 243 0.57 17.57 -15.92
C ASN A 243 -0.57 17.16 -14.96
N ASP A 244 -1.47 16.33 -15.46
CA ASP A 244 -2.58 15.71 -14.73
C ASP A 244 -2.12 15.07 -13.40
N VAL A 245 -1.02 14.32 -13.40
CA VAL A 245 -0.50 13.67 -12.19
C VAL A 245 0.02 14.71 -11.19
N THR A 246 0.64 15.79 -11.66
CA THR A 246 1.06 16.92 -10.81
C THR A 246 -0.15 17.54 -10.10
N PHE A 247 -1.26 17.77 -10.80
CA PHE A 247 -2.45 18.35 -10.18
C PHE A 247 -3.10 17.42 -9.15
N VAL A 248 -3.13 16.09 -9.39
CA VAL A 248 -3.57 15.15 -8.35
C VAL A 248 -2.70 15.25 -7.10
N ALA A 249 -1.37 15.38 -7.25
CA ALA A 249 -0.45 15.54 -6.13
C ALA A 249 -0.68 16.84 -5.34
N VAL A 250 -0.89 17.96 -6.05
CA VAL A 250 -1.19 19.27 -5.44
C VAL A 250 -2.53 19.23 -4.70
N LEU A 251 -3.59 18.73 -5.33
CA LEU A 251 -4.92 18.67 -4.73
C LEU A 251 -4.94 17.76 -3.49
N SER A 252 -4.22 16.64 -3.55
CA SER A 252 -4.07 15.74 -2.40
C SER A 252 -3.27 16.39 -1.26
N ALA A 253 -2.24 17.18 -1.58
CA ALA A 253 -1.52 17.96 -0.58
C ALA A 253 -2.40 19.02 0.08
N CYS A 254 -3.25 19.73 -0.69
CA CYS A 254 -4.25 20.64 -0.16
C CYS A 254 -5.27 19.93 0.73
N ALA A 255 -5.77 18.77 0.27
CA ALA A 255 -6.70 17.94 1.01
C ALA A 255 -6.15 17.47 2.36
N HIS A 256 -4.84 17.22 2.46
CA HIS A 256 -4.20 16.77 3.70
C HIS A 256 -3.70 17.89 4.61
N ALA A 257 -3.79 19.15 4.18
CA ALA A 257 -3.35 20.32 4.95
C ALA A 257 -4.44 21.38 5.14
N GLY A 258 -5.66 21.14 4.66
CA GLY A 258 -6.79 22.06 4.81
C GLY A 258 -6.71 23.30 3.92
N LEU A 259 -5.92 23.25 2.85
CA LEU A 259 -5.69 24.39 1.95
C LEU A 259 -6.78 24.45 0.86
N VAL A 260 -8.02 24.68 1.29
CA VAL A 260 -9.21 24.62 0.42
C VAL A 260 -9.14 25.68 -0.68
N SER A 261 -8.72 26.90 -0.37
CA SER A 261 -8.54 28.00 -1.33
C SER A 261 -7.56 27.63 -2.43
N GLU A 262 -6.37 27.17 -2.04
CA GLU A 262 -5.28 26.81 -2.94
C GLU A 262 -5.67 25.60 -3.79
N GLY A 263 -6.42 24.64 -3.22
CA GLY A 263 -6.95 23.50 -3.96
C GLY A 263 -7.99 23.90 -5.01
N ARG A 264 -8.91 24.82 -4.68
CA ARG A 264 -9.87 25.41 -5.64
C ARG A 264 -9.15 26.11 -6.79
N ASP A 265 -8.16 26.93 -6.46
CA ASP A 265 -7.36 27.65 -7.45
C ASP A 265 -6.54 26.71 -8.33
N ALA A 266 -5.92 25.68 -7.75
CA ALA A 266 -5.20 24.64 -8.50
C ALA A 266 -6.14 23.90 -9.46
N PHE A 267 -7.33 23.50 -9.02
CA PHE A 267 -8.31 22.82 -9.87
C PHE A 267 -8.84 23.72 -11.00
N ALA A 268 -9.07 25.00 -10.73
CA ALA A 268 -9.51 25.96 -11.74
C ALA A 268 -8.41 26.24 -12.78
N THR A 269 -7.17 26.46 -12.33
CA THR A 269 -6.02 26.73 -13.20
C THR A 269 -5.65 25.52 -14.07
N MET A 270 -5.81 24.30 -13.56
CA MET A 270 -5.66 23.07 -14.34
C MET A 270 -6.49 23.11 -15.64
N LYS A 271 -7.75 23.54 -15.56
CA LYS A 271 -8.65 23.65 -16.70
C LYS A 271 -8.33 24.89 -17.55
N THR A 272 -8.28 26.05 -16.92
CA THR A 272 -8.28 27.35 -17.61
C THR A 272 -6.93 27.74 -18.18
N VAL A 273 -5.84 27.40 -17.50
CA VAL A 273 -4.47 27.77 -17.90
C VAL A 273 -3.77 26.63 -18.63
N TYR A 274 -3.91 25.40 -18.13
CA TYR A 274 -3.20 24.24 -18.68
C TYR A 274 -4.04 23.40 -19.66
N GLY A 275 -5.34 23.69 -19.80
CA GLY A 275 -6.22 22.97 -20.71
C GLY A 275 -6.39 21.48 -20.38
N LEU A 276 -6.09 21.07 -19.13
CA LEU A 276 -6.14 19.67 -18.72
C LEU A 276 -7.56 19.27 -18.33
N VAL A 277 -7.99 18.11 -18.83
CA VAL A 277 -9.30 17.54 -18.51
C VAL A 277 -9.24 16.81 -17.17
N PRO A 278 -10.06 17.19 -16.16
CA PRO A 278 -10.07 16.48 -14.90
C PRO A 278 -10.57 15.04 -15.07
N ARG A 279 -9.86 14.12 -14.42
CA ARG A 279 -10.23 12.71 -14.26
C ARG A 279 -10.76 12.40 -12.86
N ALA A 280 -11.27 11.19 -12.67
CA ALA A 280 -11.80 10.69 -11.39
C ALA A 280 -10.91 11.00 -10.19
N GLU A 281 -9.58 10.87 -10.33
CA GLU A 281 -8.59 11.16 -9.29
C GLU A 281 -8.66 12.62 -8.81
N HIS A 282 -8.84 13.58 -9.72
CA HIS A 282 -8.93 15.00 -9.39
C HIS A 282 -10.23 15.33 -8.66
N TYR A 283 -11.35 14.76 -9.13
CA TYR A 283 -12.64 14.93 -8.46
C TYR A 283 -12.64 14.30 -7.06
N CYS A 284 -12.02 13.12 -6.93
CA CYS A 284 -11.83 12.46 -5.64
C CYS A 284 -11.03 13.32 -4.67
N SER A 285 -9.88 13.88 -5.09
CA SER A 285 -9.09 14.78 -4.24
C SER A 285 -9.86 16.05 -3.84
N MET A 286 -10.68 16.62 -4.73
CA MET A 286 -11.53 17.78 -4.41
C MET A 286 -12.59 17.45 -3.37
N VAL A 287 -13.26 16.30 -3.51
CA VAL A 287 -14.28 15.84 -2.54
C VAL A 287 -13.64 15.46 -1.21
N ASP A 288 -12.48 14.80 -1.22
CA ASP A 288 -11.71 14.52 0.01
C ASP A 288 -11.31 15.82 0.72
N MET A 289 -10.87 16.84 -0.03
CA MET A 289 -10.52 18.16 0.51
C MET A 289 -11.71 18.85 1.18
N TYR A 290 -12.84 18.98 0.49
CA TYR A 290 -14.06 19.56 1.08
C TYR A 290 -14.56 18.73 2.26
N GLY A 291 -14.51 17.42 2.10
CA GLY A 291 -14.94 16.46 3.10
C GLY A 291 -14.18 16.60 4.40
N ARG A 292 -12.86 16.73 4.37
CA ARG A 292 -12.00 16.95 5.55
C ARG A 292 -12.15 18.32 6.17
N ALA A 293 -12.50 19.32 5.36
CA ALA A 293 -12.75 20.68 5.83
C ALA A 293 -14.15 20.85 6.47
N GLY A 294 -14.97 19.80 6.52
CA GLY A 294 -16.36 19.87 7.00
C GLY A 294 -17.33 20.54 6.03
N LEU A 295 -16.90 20.86 4.82
CA LEU A 295 -17.71 21.53 3.80
C LEU A 295 -18.53 20.51 2.99
N LEU A 296 -19.38 19.73 3.68
CA LEU A 296 -20.13 18.63 3.08
C LEU A 296 -21.10 19.10 1.98
N ASP A 297 -21.73 20.26 2.16
CA ASP A 297 -22.66 20.81 1.18
C ASP A 297 -21.93 21.26 -0.10
N ASP A 298 -20.78 21.94 0.06
CA ASP A 298 -19.90 22.30 -1.07
C ASP A 298 -19.38 21.05 -1.78
N ALA A 299 -19.03 19.99 -1.04
CA ALA A 299 -18.60 18.72 -1.61
C ALA A 299 -19.71 18.10 -2.48
N MET A 300 -20.94 18.07 -1.97
CA MET A 300 -22.08 17.52 -2.71
C MET A 300 -22.47 18.40 -3.90
N GLN A 301 -22.40 19.72 -3.76
CA GLN A 301 -22.59 20.64 -4.87
C GLN A 301 -21.53 20.44 -5.95
N PHE A 302 -20.26 20.31 -5.57
CA PHE A 302 -19.18 20.03 -6.50
C PHE A 302 -19.40 18.70 -7.24
N ILE A 303 -19.86 17.65 -6.56
CA ILE A 303 -20.21 16.36 -7.18
C ILE A 303 -21.28 16.55 -8.26
N ARG A 304 -22.33 17.33 -7.99
CA ARG A 304 -23.43 17.56 -8.95
C ARG A 304 -23.04 18.45 -10.12
N ASP A 305 -22.29 19.51 -9.86
CA ASP A 305 -22.08 20.59 -10.83
C ASP A 305 -20.81 20.39 -11.66
N SER A 306 -19.78 19.75 -11.10
CA SER A 306 -18.45 19.66 -11.71
C SER A 306 -18.09 18.29 -12.28
N ILE A 307 -18.73 17.20 -11.84
CA ILE A 307 -18.43 15.84 -12.32
C ILE A 307 -19.36 15.52 -13.49
N PRO A 308 -18.81 15.23 -14.69
CA PRO A 308 -19.63 14.84 -15.83
C PRO A 308 -20.13 13.40 -15.65
N GLY A 309 -21.44 13.19 -15.74
CA GLY A 309 -22.05 11.86 -15.66
C GLY A 309 -22.11 11.30 -14.23
N GLU A 310 -22.20 9.97 -14.11
CA GLU A 310 -22.26 9.32 -12.81
C GLU A 310 -20.88 9.30 -12.12
N PRO A 311 -20.76 9.79 -10.87
CA PRO A 311 -19.51 9.76 -10.14
C PRO A 311 -19.06 8.34 -9.81
N GLY A 312 -17.76 8.08 -9.98
CA GLY A 312 -17.14 6.79 -9.65
C GLY A 312 -17.14 6.45 -8.15
N PRO A 313 -16.91 5.18 -7.78
CA PRO A 313 -16.92 4.71 -6.39
C PRO A 313 -15.94 5.45 -5.48
N GLU A 314 -14.81 5.94 -6.00
CA GLU A 314 -13.77 6.62 -5.23
C GLU A 314 -14.28 7.95 -4.65
N VAL A 315 -15.07 8.69 -5.43
CA VAL A 315 -15.68 9.96 -5.02
C VAL A 315 -16.68 9.75 -3.89
N TRP A 316 -17.55 8.76 -4.03
CA TRP A 316 -18.52 8.42 -2.98
C TRP A 316 -17.84 7.83 -1.75
N THR A 317 -16.74 7.10 -1.90
CA THR A 317 -15.94 6.61 -0.77
C THR A 317 -15.34 7.77 0.03
N ALA A 318 -14.80 8.78 -0.65
CA ALA A 318 -14.29 10.00 -0.01
C ALA A 318 -15.41 10.75 0.73
N MET A 319 -16.55 10.94 0.08
CA MET A 319 -17.72 11.59 0.69
C MET A 319 -18.26 10.83 1.90
N LEU A 320 -18.28 9.50 1.83
CA LEU A 320 -18.74 8.65 2.94
C LEU A 320 -17.80 8.74 4.15
N GLY A 321 -16.49 8.79 3.90
CA GLY A 321 -15.48 9.07 4.92
C GLY A 321 -15.71 10.41 5.61
N ALA A 322 -16.00 11.46 4.83
CA ALA A 322 -16.30 12.80 5.34
C ALA A 322 -17.58 12.84 6.18
N CYS A 323 -18.65 12.19 5.73
CA CYS A 323 -19.90 12.08 6.48
C CYS A 323 -19.69 11.40 7.84
N LYS A 324 -18.87 10.35 7.88
CA LYS A 324 -18.48 9.69 9.13
C LYS A 324 -17.68 10.64 10.04
N MET A 325 -16.68 11.33 9.48
CA MET A 325 -15.79 12.25 10.21
C MET A 325 -16.57 13.39 10.89
N HIS A 326 -17.52 13.98 10.17
CA HIS A 326 -18.32 15.11 10.66
C HIS A 326 -19.67 14.69 11.27
N LYS A 327 -19.84 13.39 11.59
CA LYS A 327 -21.05 12.83 12.20
C LYS A 327 -22.36 13.16 11.46
N ASN A 328 -22.32 13.42 10.15
CA ASN A 328 -23.49 13.63 9.30
C ASN A 328 -24.01 12.28 8.78
N PHE A 329 -24.67 11.54 9.65
CA PHE A 329 -25.08 10.16 9.34
C PHE A 329 -26.23 10.07 8.32
N ASN A 330 -27.08 11.08 8.22
CA ASN A 330 -28.17 11.09 7.24
C ASN A 330 -27.62 11.09 5.81
N LEU A 331 -26.70 12.00 5.52
CA LEU A 331 -26.01 12.05 4.24
C LEU A 331 -25.13 10.81 4.04
N GLY A 332 -24.51 10.31 5.11
CA GLY A 332 -23.70 9.09 5.09
C GLY A 332 -24.48 7.85 4.64
N VAL A 333 -25.75 7.69 5.06
CA VAL A 333 -26.60 6.58 4.62
C VAL A 333 -26.91 6.71 3.12
N GLU A 334 -27.31 7.89 2.64
CA GLU A 334 -27.60 8.14 1.22
C GLU A 334 -26.38 7.82 0.33
N VAL A 335 -25.20 8.31 0.72
CA VAL A 335 -23.95 8.09 -0.01
C VAL A 335 -23.57 6.61 0.00
N ALA A 336 -23.73 5.91 1.12
CA ALA A 336 -23.42 4.50 1.22
C ALA A 336 -24.34 3.62 0.35
N GLU A 337 -25.63 3.94 0.29
CA GLU A 337 -26.58 3.22 -0.56
C GLU A 337 -26.22 3.35 -2.04
N ARG A 338 -25.84 4.56 -2.49
CA ARG A 338 -25.30 4.79 -3.85
C ARG A 338 -24.04 3.96 -4.10
N LEU A 339 -23.10 3.97 -3.16
CA LEU A 339 -21.83 3.27 -3.29
C LEU A 339 -22.01 1.74 -3.33
N ILE A 340 -22.97 1.19 -2.56
CA ILE A 340 -23.32 -0.24 -2.60
C ILE A 340 -24.02 -0.61 -3.92
N ALA A 341 -24.81 0.29 -4.51
CA ALA A 341 -25.40 0.07 -5.82
C ALA A 341 -24.34 -0.01 -6.92
N LEU A 342 -23.29 0.83 -6.84
CA LEU A 342 -22.16 0.84 -7.79
C LEU A 342 -21.23 -0.37 -7.62
N GLU A 343 -20.89 -0.74 -6.38
CA GLU A 343 -20.00 -1.89 -6.11
C GLU A 343 -20.64 -2.91 -5.14
N PRO A 344 -21.60 -3.73 -5.62
CA PRO A 344 -22.33 -4.67 -4.77
C PRO A 344 -21.46 -5.77 -4.17
N GLU A 345 -20.26 -6.03 -4.68
CA GLU A 345 -19.38 -7.09 -4.18
C GLU A 345 -18.28 -6.56 -3.24
N ASN A 346 -18.18 -5.23 -3.04
CA ASN A 346 -17.17 -4.67 -2.15
C ASN A 346 -17.63 -4.77 -0.67
N PRO A 347 -16.93 -5.54 0.18
CA PRO A 347 -17.28 -5.66 1.60
C PRO A 347 -17.09 -4.34 2.37
N SER A 348 -16.17 -3.48 1.92
CA SER A 348 -15.74 -2.29 2.65
C SER A 348 -16.88 -1.28 2.81
N HIS A 349 -17.70 -1.11 1.77
CA HIS A 349 -18.82 -0.17 1.75
C HIS A 349 -19.91 -0.57 2.74
N ARG A 350 -20.18 -1.86 2.84
CA ARG A 350 -21.14 -2.41 3.81
C ARG A 350 -20.63 -2.30 5.24
N VAL A 351 -19.35 -2.56 5.47
CA VAL A 351 -18.74 -2.35 6.79
C VAL A 351 -18.85 -0.88 7.19
N LEU A 352 -18.60 0.05 6.27
CA LEU A 352 -18.69 1.48 6.56
C LEU A 352 -20.14 1.93 6.82
N LEU A 353 -21.12 1.44 6.05
CA LEU A 353 -22.54 1.67 6.30
C LEU A 353 -22.98 1.09 7.66
N SER A 354 -22.56 -0.14 7.97
CA SER A 354 -22.83 -0.77 9.26
C SER A 354 -22.28 0.07 10.41
N ASN A 355 -21.10 0.66 10.26
CA ASN A 355 -20.52 1.54 11.28
C ASN A 355 -21.33 2.83 11.43
N ILE A 356 -21.81 3.43 10.32
CA ILE A 356 -22.67 4.62 10.36
C ILE A 356 -23.99 4.32 11.06
N TYR A 357 -24.62 3.18 10.77
CA TYR A 357 -25.83 2.76 11.46
C TYR A 357 -25.61 2.53 12.96
N ALA A 358 -24.48 1.93 13.33
CA ALA A 358 -24.11 1.74 14.73
C ALA A 358 -23.97 3.09 15.43
N LEU A 359 -23.20 4.03 14.87
CA LEU A 359 -23.00 5.38 15.41
C LEU A 359 -24.30 6.20 15.48
N SER A 360 -25.29 5.88 14.65
CA SER A 360 -26.62 6.50 14.67
C SER A 360 -27.61 5.81 15.63
N GLY A 361 -27.18 4.78 16.37
CA GLY A 361 -28.05 3.96 17.23
C GLY A 361 -29.04 3.05 16.50
N LYS A 362 -28.93 2.89 15.17
CA LYS A 362 -29.89 2.11 14.34
C LYS A 362 -29.49 0.63 14.25
N MET A 363 -29.51 -0.08 15.37
CA MET A 363 -29.02 -1.48 15.47
C MET A 363 -29.76 -2.46 14.54
N ASN A 364 -31.07 -2.27 14.34
CA ASN A 364 -31.84 -3.09 13.39
C ASN A 364 -31.30 -3.03 11.95
N HIS A 365 -30.67 -1.92 11.56
CA HIS A 365 -30.05 -1.79 10.24
C HIS A 365 -28.65 -2.40 10.20
N VAL A 366 -27.89 -2.32 11.30
CA VAL A 366 -26.61 -3.03 11.46
C VAL A 366 -26.79 -4.52 11.21
N GLU A 367 -27.79 -5.13 11.84
CA GLU A 367 -28.08 -6.55 11.70
C GLU A 367 -28.45 -6.92 10.25
N LYS A 368 -29.30 -6.09 9.59
CA LYS A 368 -29.64 -6.28 8.17
C LYS A 368 -28.40 -6.27 7.28
N VAL A 369 -27.49 -5.33 7.48
CA VAL A 369 -26.24 -5.23 6.71
C VAL A 369 -25.34 -6.43 6.96
N ARG A 370 -25.16 -6.85 8.23
CA ARG A 370 -24.38 -8.05 8.60
C ARG A 370 -24.96 -9.33 7.98
N ASN A 371 -26.28 -9.49 7.99
CA ASN A 371 -26.98 -10.62 7.38
C ASN A 371 -26.74 -10.69 5.85
N VAL A 372 -26.73 -9.54 5.17
CA VAL A 372 -26.38 -9.49 3.73
C VAL A 372 -24.92 -9.89 3.51
N MET A 373 -24.00 -9.43 4.36
CA MET A 373 -22.58 -9.82 4.27
C MET A 373 -22.37 -11.33 4.44
N ILE A 374 -23.07 -11.96 5.40
CA ILE A 374 -23.02 -13.41 5.61
C ILE A 374 -23.58 -14.17 4.40
N LYS A 375 -24.78 -13.77 3.92
CA LYS A 375 -25.43 -14.41 2.76
C LYS A 375 -24.55 -14.35 1.50
N ARG A 376 -23.86 -13.23 1.27
CA ARG A 376 -22.95 -13.04 0.13
C ARG A 376 -21.50 -13.51 0.38
N ARG A 377 -21.20 -14.08 1.56
CA ARG A 377 -19.86 -14.55 1.95
C ARG A 377 -18.77 -13.47 1.83
N LEU A 378 -19.15 -12.22 2.09
CA LEU A 378 -18.25 -11.08 2.01
C LEU A 378 -17.35 -11.03 3.25
N LYS A 379 -16.02 -11.04 3.05
CA LYS A 379 -15.04 -10.99 4.13
C LYS A 379 -14.39 -9.62 4.24
N LYS A 380 -14.33 -9.08 5.46
CA LYS A 380 -13.62 -7.84 5.78
C LYS A 380 -12.10 -8.05 5.63
N GLN A 381 -11.40 -7.03 5.11
CA GLN A 381 -9.95 -7.01 5.12
C GLN A 381 -9.41 -6.88 6.55
N ILE A 382 -8.47 -7.75 6.92
CA ILE A 382 -7.85 -7.74 8.25
C ILE A 382 -6.75 -6.67 8.28
N GLY A 383 -6.80 -5.81 9.30
CA GLY A 383 -5.74 -4.83 9.56
C GLY A 383 -4.54 -5.48 10.24
N TYR A 384 -3.34 -5.12 9.81
CA TYR A 384 -2.08 -5.54 10.43
C TYR A 384 -1.05 -4.42 10.37
N SER A 385 -0.14 -4.42 11.34
CA SER A 385 0.98 -3.49 11.44
C SER A 385 2.28 -4.27 11.28
N LEU A 386 3.23 -3.72 10.53
CA LEU A 386 4.53 -4.32 10.26
C LEU A 386 5.63 -3.41 10.78
N ILE A 387 6.63 -3.99 11.43
CA ILE A 387 7.85 -3.32 11.87
C ILE A 387 9.06 -4.17 11.49
N GLU A 388 10.14 -3.54 11.06
CA GLU A 388 11.39 -4.22 10.72
C GLU A 388 12.49 -3.84 11.71
N ILE A 389 13.08 -4.84 12.36
CA ILE A 389 14.18 -4.66 13.32
C ILE A 389 15.25 -5.71 13.01
N GLY A 390 16.50 -5.27 12.88
CA GLY A 390 17.62 -6.17 12.56
C GLY A 390 17.46 -6.95 11.25
N GLY A 391 16.76 -6.38 10.26
CA GLY A 391 16.47 -7.03 8.98
C GLY A 391 15.40 -8.11 9.02
N ILE A 392 14.68 -8.24 10.14
CA ILE A 392 13.56 -9.18 10.31
C ILE A 392 12.26 -8.38 10.40
N ALA A 393 11.29 -8.77 9.59
CA ALA A 393 9.97 -8.15 9.56
C ALA A 393 9.02 -8.87 10.53
N HIS A 394 8.48 -8.13 11.49
CA HIS A 394 7.55 -8.60 12.51
C HIS A 394 6.15 -8.05 12.24
N LEU A 395 5.16 -8.94 12.21
CA LEU A 395 3.76 -8.62 11.90
C LEU A 395 2.90 -8.72 13.16
N PHE A 396 2.09 -7.70 13.39
CA PHE A 396 1.17 -7.61 14.52
C PHE A 396 -0.27 -7.42 14.06
N ARG A 397 -1.16 -8.28 14.57
CA ARG A 397 -2.62 -8.14 14.45
C ARG A 397 -3.23 -8.02 15.84
N MET A 398 -4.42 -7.43 15.89
CA MET A 398 -5.20 -7.37 17.12
C MET A 398 -5.49 -8.79 17.63
N GLY A 399 -5.18 -9.05 18.90
CA GLY A 399 -5.39 -10.35 19.55
C GLY A 399 -4.47 -11.48 19.09
N GLU A 400 -3.42 -11.19 18.31
CA GLU A 400 -2.47 -12.20 17.87
C GLU A 400 -1.45 -12.53 18.97
N THR A 401 -1.22 -13.82 19.18
CA THR A 401 -0.28 -14.38 20.16
C THR A 401 0.82 -15.25 19.53
N SER A 402 0.94 -15.19 18.19
CA SER A 402 1.89 -16.00 17.42
C SER A 402 3.35 -15.55 17.56
N HIS A 403 3.59 -14.35 18.11
CA HIS A 403 4.92 -13.79 18.25
C HIS A 403 5.69 -14.47 19.40
N PRO A 404 6.98 -14.85 19.24
CA PRO A 404 7.75 -15.52 20.29
C PRO A 404 7.83 -14.73 21.61
N GLN A 405 7.90 -13.40 21.52
CA GLN A 405 7.97 -12.48 22.67
C GLN A 405 6.61 -11.83 23.00
N THR A 406 5.49 -12.47 22.64
CA THR A 406 4.14 -11.90 22.87
C THR A 406 3.96 -11.42 24.32
N ARG A 407 4.32 -12.26 25.30
CA ARG A 407 4.12 -11.93 26.72
C ARG A 407 4.84 -10.64 27.12
N ASP A 408 6.11 -10.50 26.74
CA ASP A 408 6.93 -9.34 27.08
C ASP A 408 6.43 -8.07 26.37
N ILE A 409 5.99 -8.19 25.11
CA ILE A 409 5.41 -7.07 24.34
C ILE A 409 4.14 -6.56 25.00
N TYR A 410 3.25 -7.46 25.41
CA TYR A 410 1.97 -7.09 26.04
C TYR A 410 2.21 -6.43 27.40
N GLN A 411 3.11 -6.99 28.22
CA GLN A 411 3.49 -6.40 29.50
C GLN A 411 4.09 -5.00 29.33
N TYR A 412 5.05 -4.84 28.41
CA TYR A 412 5.66 -3.55 28.12
C TYR A 412 4.62 -2.54 27.58
N LEU A 413 3.68 -3.00 26.75
CA LEU A 413 2.60 -2.15 26.26
C LEU A 413 1.69 -1.70 27.41
N GLU A 414 1.37 -2.55 28.37
CA GLU A 414 0.57 -2.16 29.54
C GLU A 414 1.28 -1.08 30.37
N GLU A 415 2.57 -1.25 30.64
CA GLU A 415 3.39 -0.24 31.33
C GLU A 415 3.45 1.07 30.54
N LEU A 416 3.60 0.99 29.22
CA LEU A 416 3.61 2.15 28.33
C LEU A 416 2.25 2.87 28.32
N ILE A 417 1.14 2.12 28.30
CA ILE A 417 -0.21 2.68 28.37
C ILE A 417 -0.41 3.42 29.70
N CYS A 418 0.01 2.86 30.84
CA CYS A 418 -0.03 3.57 32.12
C CYS A 418 0.72 4.90 32.06
N ARG A 419 1.97 4.91 31.53
CA ARG A 419 2.78 6.13 31.43
C ARG A 419 2.16 7.20 30.53
N ILE A 420 1.54 6.82 29.41
CA ILE A 420 0.87 7.82 28.55
C ILE A 420 -0.43 8.31 29.16
N THR A 421 -1.16 7.47 29.92
CA THR A 421 -2.37 7.88 30.65
C THR A 421 -2.02 8.91 31.73
N ASP A 422 -0.93 8.69 32.47
CA ASP A 422 -0.41 9.67 33.44
C ASP A 422 -0.01 11.00 32.78
N ALA A 423 0.39 10.95 31.49
CA ALA A 423 0.68 12.12 30.67
C ALA A 423 -0.57 12.78 30.05
N GLY A 424 -1.78 12.24 30.27
CA GLY A 424 -3.06 12.80 29.81
C GLY A 424 -3.70 12.12 28.62
N TYR A 425 -3.22 10.94 28.20
CA TYR A 425 -3.90 10.12 27.20
C TYR A 425 -5.23 9.58 27.75
N VAL A 426 -6.31 9.74 26.98
CA VAL A 426 -7.62 9.14 27.22
C VAL A 426 -8.04 8.40 25.95
N ALA A 427 -8.49 7.15 26.10
CA ALA A 427 -8.85 6.31 24.97
C ALA A 427 -10.12 6.83 24.26
N GLU A 428 -10.10 6.86 22.93
CA GLU A 428 -11.27 7.28 22.13
C GLU A 428 -12.26 6.11 21.92
N THR A 429 -13.22 5.98 22.84
CA THR A 429 -14.21 4.87 22.85
C THR A 429 -15.34 5.02 21.82
N ASP A 430 -15.56 6.23 21.28
CA ASP A 430 -16.57 6.55 20.24
C ASP A 430 -16.50 5.64 18.99
N SER A 431 -15.35 4.99 18.76
CA SER A 431 -15.09 4.19 17.56
C SER A 431 -15.39 2.69 17.70
N VAL A 432 -15.65 2.20 18.92
CA VAL A 432 -15.93 0.78 19.20
C VAL A 432 -17.44 0.57 19.26
N LEU A 433 -17.93 -0.45 18.54
CA LEU A 433 -19.35 -0.80 18.42
C LEU A 433 -20.06 -0.73 19.78
N HIS A 434 -21.26 -0.12 19.81
CA HIS A 434 -22.12 0.03 21.00
C HIS A 434 -22.58 -1.30 21.66
N GLU A 435 -22.02 -2.45 21.25
CA GLU A 435 -22.36 -3.79 21.74
C GLU A 435 -21.47 -4.26 22.90
N LEU A 436 -20.33 -3.62 23.16
CA LEU A 436 -19.39 -3.98 24.24
C LEU A 436 -19.53 -3.06 25.45
N GLU A 437 -19.27 -3.56 26.66
CA GLU A 437 -19.15 -2.72 27.87
C GLU A 437 -17.94 -1.76 27.74
N GLU A 438 -17.94 -0.61 28.43
CA GLU A 438 -16.88 0.41 28.28
C GLU A 438 -15.48 -0.16 28.55
N GLU A 439 -15.35 -1.02 29.56
CA GLU A 439 -14.09 -1.70 29.91
C GLU A 439 -13.62 -2.66 28.80
N GLU A 440 -14.53 -3.37 28.13
CA GLU A 440 -14.22 -4.24 27.00
C GLU A 440 -13.85 -3.44 25.74
N ARG A 441 -14.41 -2.24 25.56
CA ARG A 441 -14.04 -1.31 24.48
C ARG A 441 -12.62 -0.81 24.67
N GLU A 442 -12.30 -0.33 25.87
CA GLU A 442 -10.95 0.12 26.22
C GLU A 442 -9.92 -1.02 26.09
N PHE A 443 -10.26 -2.23 26.55
CA PHE A 443 -9.42 -3.41 26.39
C PHE A 443 -9.14 -3.71 24.91
N THR A 444 -10.17 -3.66 24.05
CA THR A 444 -10.02 -3.89 22.61
C THR A 444 -9.11 -2.85 21.93
N LEU A 445 -9.27 -1.58 22.31
CA LEU A 445 -8.44 -0.46 21.80
C LEU A 445 -6.98 -0.54 22.28
N ARG A 446 -6.74 -1.13 23.45
CA ARG A 446 -5.41 -1.25 24.05
C ARG A 446 -4.46 -2.08 23.19
N TYR A 447 -4.94 -3.20 22.64
CA TYR A 447 -4.10 -4.18 21.92
C TYR A 447 -4.20 -4.09 20.39
N HIS A 448 -4.34 -2.88 19.87
CA HIS A 448 -4.21 -2.65 18.43
C HIS A 448 -2.79 -2.96 17.93
N GLY A 449 -2.69 -3.51 16.72
CA GLY A 449 -1.41 -3.93 16.12
C GLY A 449 -0.40 -2.79 16.01
N GLU A 450 -0.85 -1.55 15.82
CA GLU A 450 -0.04 -0.34 15.82
C GLU A 450 0.68 -0.12 17.16
N LYS A 451 -0.07 -0.21 18.28
CA LYS A 451 0.46 -0.04 19.64
C LYS A 451 1.43 -1.17 19.98
N LEU A 452 1.09 -2.42 19.61
CA LEU A 452 1.97 -3.57 19.76
C LEU A 452 3.27 -3.41 18.98
N ALA A 453 3.20 -2.93 17.73
CA ALA A 453 4.39 -2.68 16.92
C ALA A 453 5.27 -1.57 17.51
N VAL A 454 4.69 -0.51 18.06
CA VAL A 454 5.44 0.55 18.78
C VAL A 454 6.11 -0.01 20.03
N ALA A 455 5.36 -0.73 20.87
CA ALA A 455 5.87 -1.36 22.08
C ALA A 455 7.07 -2.28 21.78
N PHE A 456 6.93 -3.16 20.79
CA PHE A 456 8.02 -4.02 20.33
C PHE A 456 9.22 -3.22 19.81
N GLY A 457 8.97 -2.17 19.01
CA GLY A 457 10.00 -1.27 18.49
C GLY A 457 10.81 -0.60 19.60
N LEU A 458 10.15 -0.05 20.61
CA LEU A 458 10.78 0.61 21.75
C LEU A 458 11.60 -0.39 22.57
N MET A 459 11.01 -1.55 22.89
CA MET A 459 11.66 -2.59 23.67
C MET A 459 12.95 -3.10 22.99
N MET A 460 12.91 -3.38 21.69
CA MET A 460 14.05 -3.92 20.94
C MET A 460 15.11 -2.89 20.56
N SER A 461 14.79 -1.58 20.65
CA SER A 461 15.72 -0.49 20.32
C SER A 461 16.08 0.37 21.52
N THR A 462 16.08 -0.23 22.72
CA THR A 462 16.42 0.46 23.97
C THR A 462 17.80 1.12 23.86
N GLY A 463 17.86 2.44 24.06
CA GLY A 463 19.08 3.25 23.96
C GLY A 463 19.42 3.78 22.55
N SER A 464 18.69 3.37 21.51
CA SER A 464 18.81 3.98 20.17
C SER A 464 17.98 5.25 20.06
N THR A 465 18.47 6.20 19.26
CA THR A 465 17.76 7.44 18.87
C THR A 465 17.26 7.40 17.41
N ASP A 466 17.39 6.27 16.70
CA ASP A 466 16.94 6.09 15.31
C ASP A 466 15.42 5.93 15.14
N PRO A 467 14.70 6.72 14.34
CA PRO A 467 13.23 6.67 14.32
C PRO A 467 12.63 5.27 14.15
N ILE A 468 11.61 4.93 14.94
CA ILE A 468 10.87 3.66 14.81
C ILE A 468 9.94 3.77 13.60
N ARG A 469 9.98 2.81 12.68
CA ARG A 469 9.19 2.82 11.44
C ARG A 469 8.18 1.69 11.42
N ILE A 470 6.91 2.03 11.24
CA ILE A 470 5.80 1.08 11.21
C ILE A 470 5.00 1.27 9.94
N ILE A 471 4.60 0.18 9.30
CA ILE A 471 3.72 0.16 8.13
C ILE A 471 2.37 -0.45 8.52
N LYS A 472 1.30 0.30 8.31
CA LYS A 472 -0.09 -0.15 8.46
C LYS A 472 -0.72 -0.34 7.08
N ASN A 473 -1.38 -1.48 6.88
CA ASN A 473 -2.05 -1.78 5.61
C ASN A 473 -3.40 -1.04 5.40
N LEU A 474 -3.97 -0.51 6.48
CA LEU A 474 -5.20 0.28 6.52
C LEU A 474 -4.90 1.68 7.06
N ARG A 475 -5.90 2.57 7.09
CA ARG A 475 -5.78 3.85 7.81
C ARG A 475 -5.66 3.61 9.30
N ILE A 476 -4.76 4.32 9.97
CA ILE A 476 -4.63 4.30 11.43
C ILE A 476 -5.93 4.81 12.07
N CYS A 477 -6.35 4.26 13.23
CA CYS A 477 -7.54 4.77 13.93
C CYS A 477 -7.19 5.97 14.84
N GLY A 478 -8.23 6.75 15.20
CA GLY A 478 -8.15 7.94 16.06
C GLY A 478 -7.33 7.69 17.32
N ASP A 479 -7.79 6.70 18.08
CA ASP A 479 -7.15 6.25 19.31
C ASP A 479 -5.67 5.84 19.14
N CYS A 480 -5.31 5.07 18.10
CA CYS A 480 -3.91 4.71 17.87
C CYS A 480 -3.06 5.92 17.51
N HIS A 481 -3.58 6.84 16.70
CA HIS A 481 -2.87 8.08 16.37
C HIS A 481 -2.61 8.91 17.63
N LEU A 482 -3.63 9.07 18.49
CA LEU A 482 -3.52 9.78 19.76
C LEU A 482 -2.55 9.09 20.73
N ALA A 483 -2.66 7.78 20.90
CA ALA A 483 -1.77 7.03 21.78
C ALA A 483 -0.30 7.14 21.33
N ILE A 484 -0.02 6.98 20.04
CA ILE A 484 1.36 7.05 19.51
C ILE A 484 1.93 8.47 19.65
N LYS A 485 1.09 9.51 19.53
CA LYS A 485 1.48 10.89 19.85
C LYS A 485 2.00 10.99 21.29
N TYR A 486 1.26 10.49 22.28
CA TYR A 486 1.74 10.47 23.66
C TYR A 486 2.95 9.56 23.88
N MET A 487 2.98 8.38 23.25
CA MET A 487 4.14 7.46 23.33
C MET A 487 5.42 8.15 22.82
N SER A 488 5.33 8.94 21.73
CA SER A 488 6.48 9.69 21.22
C SER A 488 7.01 10.73 22.20
N ALA A 489 6.12 11.35 23.00
CA ALA A 489 6.49 12.33 24.02
C ALA A 489 7.11 11.67 25.25
N VAL A 490 6.46 10.64 25.79
CA VAL A 490 6.89 9.93 27.00
C VAL A 490 8.22 9.22 26.79
N GLU A 491 8.42 8.59 25.63
CA GLU A 491 9.67 7.87 25.32
C GLU A 491 10.75 8.76 24.70
N ASN A 492 10.45 10.04 24.44
CA ASN A 492 11.33 10.96 23.71
C ASN A 492 11.86 10.33 22.41
N ARG A 493 10.94 9.74 21.62
CA ARG A 493 11.26 8.89 20.48
C ARG A 493 10.47 9.33 19.26
N GLU A 494 11.17 9.54 18.15
CA GLU A 494 10.51 9.72 16.86
C GLU A 494 9.91 8.38 16.39
N ILE A 495 8.61 8.39 16.10
CA ILE A 495 7.86 7.23 15.59
C ILE A 495 7.24 7.65 14.26
N ILE A 496 7.52 6.90 13.21
CA ILE A 496 7.01 7.14 11.86
C ILE A 496 6.05 6.01 11.50
N VAL A 497 4.77 6.33 11.33
CA VAL A 497 3.76 5.37 10.89
C VAL A 497 3.32 5.71 9.48
N ARG A 498 3.55 4.78 8.54
CA ARG A 498 3.00 4.82 7.19
C ARG A 498 1.68 4.08 7.16
N ASP A 499 0.59 4.78 6.89
CA ASP A 499 -0.70 4.14 6.61
C ASP A 499 -0.92 3.97 5.09
N LYS A 500 -2.15 3.61 4.68
CA LYS A 500 -2.49 3.42 3.26
C LYS A 500 -2.25 4.68 2.39
N HIS A 501 -2.34 5.87 2.98
CA HIS A 501 -2.40 7.14 2.25
C HIS A 501 -1.28 8.12 2.61
N ARG A 502 -0.75 8.08 3.84
CA ARG A 502 0.18 9.10 4.33
C ARG A 502 1.18 8.55 5.35
N PHE A 503 2.17 9.37 5.64
CA PHE A 503 3.07 9.23 6.77
C PHE A 503 2.62 10.13 7.91
N HIS A 504 2.70 9.58 9.12
CA HIS A 504 2.53 10.28 10.37
C HIS A 504 3.87 10.27 11.08
N HIS A 505 4.50 11.45 11.20
CA HIS A 505 5.75 11.61 11.94
C HIS A 505 5.41 12.12 13.32
N PHE A 506 5.49 11.23 14.31
CA PHE A 506 5.24 11.55 15.71
C PHE A 506 6.55 11.89 16.39
N LYS A 507 6.64 13.11 16.91
CA LYS A 507 7.81 13.60 17.63
C LYS A 507 7.37 14.62 18.68
N ASP A 508 7.89 14.49 19.89
CA ASP A 508 7.64 15.41 21.00
C ASP A 508 6.14 15.66 21.25
N GLY A 509 5.31 14.61 21.13
CA GLY A 509 3.88 14.73 21.34
C GLY A 509 3.14 15.47 20.24
N LYS A 510 3.72 15.59 19.04
CA LYS A 510 3.09 16.21 17.86
C LYS A 510 3.17 15.27 16.68
N CYS A 511 2.18 15.33 15.78
CA CYS A 511 2.20 14.63 14.52
C CYS A 511 2.37 15.63 13.37
N SER A 512 3.10 15.25 12.31
CA SER A 512 3.23 16.06 11.09
C SER A 512 1.90 16.35 10.38
N CYS A 513 0.83 15.65 10.73
CA CYS A 513 -0.50 15.92 10.20
C CYS A 513 -1.20 17.15 10.80
N GLN A 514 -0.67 17.74 11.88
CA GLN A 514 -1.26 18.90 12.56
C GLN A 514 -2.73 18.69 12.98
N GLU A 515 -3.07 17.46 13.40
CA GLU A 515 -4.44 17.03 13.73
C GLU A 515 -5.43 17.06 12.54
N TYR A 516 -4.92 17.28 11.33
CA TYR A 516 -5.71 17.32 10.10
C TYR A 516 -5.46 16.05 9.27
N TRP A 517 -6.17 14.94 9.58
CA TRP A 517 -5.84 13.64 8.98
C TRP A 517 -6.95 12.66 8.69
#